data_AF-R7VBG2-F1
#
_entry.id   AF-R7VBG2-F1
#
_cell.length_a   1.000
_cell.length_b   1.000
_cell.length_c   1.000
_cell.angle_alpha   90.00
_cell.angle_beta   90.00
_cell.angle_gamma   90.00
#
_symmetry.space_group_name_H-M   'P 1'
#
loop_
_entity.id
_entity.type
_entity.pdbx_description
1 polymer ?
#
loop_
_entity_poly.entity_id
_entity_poly.type
_entity_poly.pdbx_seq_one_letter_code
_entity_poly.pdbx_strand_id
1 'polypeptide(L)'
;MSTDIDTIEIRTSDDDEGPVVVRTNRRTYNYRVVMVRGDVVLDMRGRCSAGQKVLACLIIRLALAETFCDNFGFLALDEPTTNLDVDNIRSLALSLVRIIENRREQSNFQLLIITHDEEFVELFGRANLIDDFYRVSKDHMGYSKVSKYRIQDLDAH
;
A
#
# COMPACT_ATOMS: atom_id res chain seq x y z
N MET A 1 -17.95 -18.59 -5.65
CA MET A 1 -17.38 -17.84 -6.79
C MET A 1 -16.34 -16.92 -6.22
N SER A 2 -15.07 -17.11 -6.60
CA SER A 2 -13.95 -16.33 -6.05
C SER A 2 -14.17 -14.84 -6.34
N THR A 3 -13.99 -14.04 -5.30
CA THR A 3 -14.07 -12.58 -5.30
C THR A 3 -12.79 -11.91 -5.77
N ASP A 4 -11.85 -12.68 -6.28
CA ASP A 4 -10.47 -12.23 -6.45
C ASP A 4 -10.34 -11.32 -7.66
N ILE A 5 -9.62 -10.23 -7.44
CA ILE A 5 -9.22 -9.29 -8.48
C ILE A 5 -7.93 -9.85 -9.06
N ASP A 6 -7.89 -10.07 -10.38
CA ASP A 6 -6.71 -10.61 -11.03
C ASP A 6 -5.65 -9.53 -11.24
N THR A 7 -6.08 -8.33 -11.66
CA THR A 7 -5.17 -7.22 -11.99
C THR A 7 -5.84 -5.87 -11.77
N ILE A 8 -5.05 -4.86 -11.45
CA ILE A 8 -5.46 -3.46 -11.36
C ILE A 8 -4.71 -2.67 -12.43
N GLU A 9 -5.44 -1.84 -13.17
CA GLU A 9 -4.87 -1.05 -14.26
C GLU A 9 -5.30 0.42 -14.16
N ILE A 10 -4.45 1.32 -14.64
CA ILE A 10 -4.81 2.72 -14.88
C ILE A 10 -5.06 2.86 -16.38
N ARG A 11 -6.29 3.21 -16.77
CA ARG A 11 -6.68 3.38 -18.17
C ARG A 11 -7.05 4.83 -18.48
N THR A 12 -6.88 5.21 -19.73
CA THR A 12 -7.39 6.48 -20.25
C THR A 12 -8.75 6.26 -20.91
N SER A 13 -9.59 7.31 -20.93
CA SER A 13 -10.90 7.26 -21.60
C SER A 13 -10.81 7.02 -23.11
N ASP A 14 -9.65 7.34 -23.71
CA ASP A 14 -9.41 7.22 -25.15
C ASP A 14 -9.09 5.78 -25.58
N ASP A 15 -8.78 4.87 -24.63
CA ASP A 15 -8.47 3.47 -24.94
C ASP A 15 -9.70 2.65 -25.42
N ASP A 16 -10.92 3.18 -25.23
CA ASP A 16 -12.19 2.57 -25.68
C ASP A 16 -12.68 3.14 -27.04
N GLU A 17 -12.07 4.20 -27.57
CA GLU A 17 -12.43 4.81 -28.87
C GLU A 17 -11.31 4.57 -29.90
N GLY A 18 -11.67 4.19 -31.13
CA GLY A 18 -10.74 3.80 -32.21
C GLY A 18 -9.71 4.88 -32.64
N PRO A 19 -9.00 4.68 -33.77
CA PRO A 19 -7.78 5.43 -34.10
C PRO A 19 -7.98 6.96 -34.11
N VAL A 20 -7.19 7.62 -33.26
CA VAL A 20 -7.31 9.04 -32.91
C VAL A 20 -6.83 9.96 -34.03
N VAL A 21 -7.72 10.82 -34.53
CA VAL A 21 -7.42 11.92 -35.45
C VAL A 21 -6.55 12.96 -34.72
N VAL A 22 -5.40 13.30 -35.29
CA VAL A 22 -4.44 14.27 -34.74
C VAL A 22 -5.09 15.65 -34.60
N ARG A 23 -5.46 16.04 -33.38
CA ARG A 23 -5.88 17.40 -33.03
C ARG A 23 -4.73 18.15 -32.36
N THR A 24 -4.50 19.39 -32.80
CA THR A 24 -3.38 20.28 -32.44
C THR A 24 -3.54 21.03 -31.10
N ASN A 25 -4.54 20.68 -30.28
CA ASN A 25 -4.71 21.27 -28.94
C ASN A 25 -4.08 20.37 -27.87
N ARG A 26 -3.56 20.97 -26.79
CA ARG A 26 -3.01 20.28 -25.62
C ARG A 26 -3.96 19.16 -25.18
N ARG A 27 -3.49 17.90 -25.26
CA ARG A 27 -4.29 16.70 -24.97
C ARG A 27 -4.70 16.69 -23.49
N THR A 28 -5.99 16.46 -23.23
CA THR A 28 -6.54 16.26 -21.89
C THR A 28 -6.72 14.77 -21.70
N TYR A 29 -6.03 14.19 -20.71
CA TYR A 29 -6.16 12.77 -20.37
C TYR A 29 -7.04 12.61 -19.13
N ASN A 30 -8.08 11.79 -19.26
CA ASN A 30 -8.94 11.39 -18.15
C ASN A 30 -8.58 9.97 -17.73
N TYR A 31 -8.06 9.81 -16.52
CA TYR A 31 -7.62 8.53 -15.97
C TYR A 31 -8.67 7.90 -15.06
N ARG A 32 -8.80 6.59 -15.13
CA ARG A 32 -9.59 5.78 -14.18
C ARG A 32 -8.82 4.54 -13.76
N VAL A 33 -9.08 4.08 -12.54
CA VAL A 33 -8.53 2.82 -12.03
C VAL A 33 -9.58 1.73 -12.24
N VAL A 34 -9.18 0.68 -12.95
CA VAL A 34 -10.04 -0.48 -13.23
C VAL A 34 -9.47 -1.73 -12.58
N MET A 35 -10.36 -2.65 -12.20
CA MET A 35 -10.02 -4.00 -11.81
C MET A 35 -10.42 -4.97 -12.91
N VAL A 36 -9.58 -5.96 -13.16
CA VAL A 36 -9.83 -7.05 -14.12
C VAL A 36 -10.21 -8.31 -13.35
N ARG A 37 -11.28 -8.98 -13.79
CA ARG A 37 -11.76 -10.27 -13.27
C ARG A 37 -12.07 -11.19 -14.45
N GLY A 38 -11.20 -12.16 -14.71
CA GLY A 38 -11.18 -12.89 -15.96
C GLY A 38 -11.07 -11.91 -17.13
N ASP A 39 -12.04 -11.96 -18.05
CA ASP A 39 -12.09 -11.06 -19.21
C ASP A 39 -12.91 -9.78 -18.96
N VAL A 40 -13.38 -9.56 -17.72
CA VAL A 40 -14.26 -8.43 -17.40
C VAL A 40 -13.46 -7.30 -16.76
N VAL A 41 -13.56 -6.11 -17.36
CA VAL A 41 -12.95 -4.87 -16.85
C VAL A 41 -14.02 -4.05 -16.15
N LEU A 42 -13.78 -3.69 -14.89
CA LEU A 42 -14.73 -2.95 -14.06
C LEU A 42 -14.05 -1.72 -13.44
N ASP A 43 -14.75 -0.57 -13.46
CA ASP A 43 -14.28 0.61 -12.74
C ASP A 43 -14.32 0.35 -11.23
N MET A 44 -13.18 0.57 -10.56
CA MET A 44 -13.05 0.39 -9.10
C MET A 44 -13.88 1.42 -8.33
N ARG A 45 -14.16 2.58 -8.93
CA ARG A 45 -14.96 3.64 -8.31
C ARG A 45 -16.38 3.13 -8.04
N GLY A 46 -16.75 3.13 -6.75
CA GLY A 46 -18.06 2.66 -6.29
C GLY A 46 -18.24 1.14 -6.30
N ARG A 47 -17.21 0.35 -6.64
CA ARG A 47 -17.31 -1.13 -6.74
C ARG A 47 -16.34 -1.90 -5.85
N CYS A 48 -15.35 -1.24 -5.26
CA CYS A 48 -14.37 -1.87 -4.39
C CYS A 48 -14.64 -1.62 -2.90
N SER A 49 -14.27 -2.59 -2.06
CA SER A 49 -14.28 -2.45 -0.60
C SER A 49 -13.25 -1.40 -0.12
N ALA A 50 -13.33 -1.02 1.16
CA ALA A 50 -12.34 -0.12 1.75
C ALA A 50 -10.92 -0.72 1.67
N GLY A 51 -10.75 -1.99 2.06
CA GLY A 51 -9.45 -2.68 1.97
C GLY A 51 -8.91 -2.79 0.55
N GLN A 52 -9.76 -3.11 -0.44
CA GLN A 52 -9.34 -3.14 -1.85
C GLN A 52 -8.87 -1.77 -2.35
N LYS A 53 -9.51 -0.68 -1.92
CA LYS A 53 -9.07 0.68 -2.26
C LYS A 53 -7.73 1.02 -1.62
N VAL A 54 -7.52 0.66 -0.36
CA VAL A 54 -6.25 0.90 0.36
C VAL A 54 -5.12 0.14 -0.34
N LEU A 55 -5.33 -1.15 -0.62
CA LEU A 55 -4.32 -1.99 -1.29
C LEU A 55 -4.01 -1.48 -2.71
N ALA A 56 -5.04 -1.16 -3.49
CA ALA A 56 -4.87 -0.59 -4.83
C ALA A 56 -4.09 0.73 -4.80
N CYS A 57 -4.41 1.61 -3.86
CA CYS A 57 -3.72 2.88 -3.68
C CYS A 57 -2.23 2.66 -3.38
N LEU A 58 -1.90 1.73 -2.49
CA LEU A 58 -0.51 1.39 -2.14
C LEU A 58 0.26 0.87 -3.34
N ILE A 59 -0.30 -0.10 -4.06
CA ILE A 59 0.33 -0.70 -5.26
C ILE A 59 0.56 0.38 -6.32
N ILE A 60 -0.44 1.22 -6.59
CA ILE A 60 -0.32 2.32 -7.56
C ILE A 60 0.77 3.30 -7.14
N ARG A 61 0.82 3.70 -5.87
CA ARG A 61 1.86 4.63 -5.38
C ARG A 61 3.26 4.02 -5.52
N LEU A 62 3.42 2.73 -5.24
CA LEU A 62 4.69 2.02 -5.40
C LEU A 62 5.12 1.90 -6.86
N ALA A 63 4.18 1.62 -7.77
CA ALA A 63 4.45 1.51 -9.20
C ALA A 63 4.79 2.88 -9.82
N LEU A 64 4.06 3.94 -9.44
CA LEU A 64 4.35 5.31 -9.88
C LEU A 64 5.71 5.77 -9.37
N ALA A 65 6.02 5.53 -8.10
CA ALA A 65 7.32 5.84 -7.53
C ALA A 65 8.47 5.17 -8.29
N GLU A 66 8.32 3.89 -8.63
CA GLU A 66 9.28 3.14 -9.44
C GLU A 66 9.42 3.68 -10.87
N THR A 67 8.30 4.10 -11.48
CA THR A 67 8.29 4.59 -12.87
C THR A 67 8.87 6.00 -13.01
N PHE A 68 8.61 6.88 -12.03
CA PHE A 68 8.90 8.31 -12.14
C PHE A 68 10.13 8.77 -11.37
N CYS A 69 10.71 7.93 -10.51
CA CYS A 69 11.83 8.32 -9.68
C CYS A 69 12.95 7.29 -9.75
N ASP A 70 14.05 7.67 -10.42
CA ASP A 70 15.29 6.89 -10.35
C ASP A 70 15.72 6.76 -8.89
N ASN A 71 16.00 5.53 -8.45
CA ASN A 71 16.46 5.24 -7.08
C ASN A 71 15.47 5.58 -5.95
N PHE A 72 14.17 5.70 -6.23
CA PHE A 72 13.17 5.92 -5.18
C PHE A 72 12.80 4.62 -4.48
N GLY A 73 13.28 4.48 -3.25
CA GLY A 73 12.86 3.40 -2.40
C GLY A 73 12.59 3.88 -0.98
N PHE A 74 11.85 4.97 -0.81
CA PHE A 74 11.30 5.33 0.50
C PHE A 74 9.79 5.43 0.41
N LEU A 75 9.07 4.55 1.11
CA LEU A 75 7.61 4.63 1.26
C LEU A 75 7.28 4.85 2.74
N ALA A 76 6.45 5.84 3.04
CA ALA A 76 5.93 6.07 4.39
C ALA A 76 4.41 5.90 4.42
N LEU A 77 3.92 5.10 5.37
CA LEU A 77 2.52 4.82 5.61
C LEU A 77 2.13 5.28 7.00
N ASP A 78 1.21 6.24 7.08
CA ASP A 78 0.70 6.78 8.33
C ASP A 78 -0.69 6.21 8.62
N GLU A 79 -0.80 5.46 9.72
CA GLU A 79 -1.99 4.73 10.18
C GLU A 79 -2.75 3.97 9.07
N PRO A 80 -2.09 3.03 8.37
CA PRO A 80 -2.64 2.41 7.18
C PRO A 80 -3.80 1.42 7.47
N THR A 81 -4.05 1.11 8.73
CA THR A 81 -5.16 0.25 9.20
C THR A 81 -6.46 1.04 9.45
N THR A 82 -6.45 2.37 9.30
CA THR A 82 -7.62 3.22 9.54
C THR A 82 -8.83 2.79 8.69
N ASN A 83 -9.98 2.57 9.34
CA ASN A 83 -11.24 2.12 8.72
C ASN A 83 -11.17 0.75 8.01
N LEU A 84 -10.20 -0.10 8.39
CA LEU A 84 -10.14 -1.50 7.92
C LEU A 84 -10.68 -2.44 8.99
N ASP A 85 -11.38 -3.48 8.56
CA ASP A 85 -11.68 -4.64 9.40
C ASP A 85 -10.46 -5.57 9.51
N VAL A 86 -10.54 -6.52 10.43
CA VAL A 86 -9.45 -7.47 10.75
C VAL A 86 -8.96 -8.23 9.52
N ASP A 87 -9.86 -8.67 8.65
CA ASP A 87 -9.49 -9.42 7.44
C ASP A 87 -8.74 -8.55 6.43
N ASN A 88 -9.15 -7.28 6.28
CA ASN A 88 -8.47 -6.30 5.45
C ASN A 88 -7.12 -5.87 6.05
N ILE A 89 -7.00 -5.75 7.37
CA ILE A 89 -5.72 -5.48 8.07
C ILE A 89 -4.72 -6.60 7.77
N ARG A 90 -5.14 -7.87 7.91
CA ARG A 90 -4.30 -9.03 7.57
C ARG A 90 -3.91 -9.05 6.11
N SER A 91 -4.86 -8.79 5.21
CA SER A 91 -4.61 -8.73 3.76
C SER A 91 -3.60 -7.64 3.39
N LEU A 92 -3.69 -6.49 4.06
CA LEU A 92 -2.74 -5.39 3.90
C LEU A 92 -1.35 -5.79 4.41
N ALA A 93 -1.24 -6.38 5.60
CA ALA A 93 0.03 -6.83 6.16
C ALA A 93 0.72 -7.83 5.24
N LEU A 94 0.01 -8.86 4.79
CA LEU A 94 0.52 -9.88 3.86
C LEU A 94 0.99 -9.26 2.53
N SER A 95 0.26 -8.27 2.02
CA SER A 95 0.65 -7.58 0.79
C SER A 95 1.93 -6.77 0.97
N LEU A 96 2.06 -6.05 2.09
CA LEU A 96 3.27 -5.29 2.43
C LEU A 96 4.47 -6.22 2.65
N VAL A 97 4.28 -7.36 3.33
CA VAL A 97 5.29 -8.41 3.47
C VAL A 97 5.82 -8.84 2.11
N ARG A 98 4.92 -9.19 1.18
CA ARG A 98 5.28 -9.62 -0.18
C ARG A 98 6.02 -8.53 -0.96
N ILE A 99 5.63 -7.26 -0.79
CA ILE A 99 6.34 -6.12 -1.40
C ILE A 99 7.77 -6.01 -0.85
N ILE A 100 7.94 -6.09 0.47
CA ILE A 100 9.26 -6.01 1.13
C ILE A 100 10.14 -7.15 0.66
N GLU A 101 9.64 -8.39 0.62
CA GLU A 101 10.38 -9.56 0.17
C GLU A 101 10.82 -9.43 -1.29
N ASN A 102 9.90 -9.09 -2.20
CA ASN A 102 10.20 -8.92 -3.62
C ASN A 102 11.23 -7.82 -3.88
N ARG A 103 11.28 -6.79 -3.02
CA ARG A 103 12.19 -5.65 -3.15
C ARG A 103 13.44 -5.78 -2.26
N ARG A 104 13.60 -6.88 -1.52
CA ARG A 104 14.75 -7.09 -0.62
C ARG A 104 16.08 -7.15 -1.37
N GLU A 105 16.06 -7.58 -2.63
CA GLU A 105 17.24 -7.62 -3.50
C GLU A 105 17.56 -6.28 -4.18
N GLN A 106 16.62 -5.32 -4.18
CA GLN A 106 16.86 -3.97 -4.70
C GLN A 106 17.59 -3.14 -3.63
N SER A 107 18.71 -2.52 -4.00
CA SER A 107 19.65 -1.94 -3.03
C SER A 107 19.19 -0.67 -2.31
N ASN A 108 17.93 -0.23 -2.44
CA ASN A 108 17.48 1.09 -1.96
C ASN A 108 16.04 1.15 -1.41
N PHE A 109 15.39 0.03 -1.06
CA PHE A 109 14.02 0.06 -0.53
C PHE A 109 13.95 0.16 1.00
N GLN A 110 13.16 1.12 1.49
CA GLN A 110 12.90 1.46 2.87
C GLN A 110 11.40 1.75 3.02
N LEU A 111 10.77 1.09 3.98
CA LEU A 111 9.37 1.26 4.33
C LEU A 111 9.27 1.77 5.77
N LEU A 112 8.64 2.92 5.97
CA LEU A 112 8.29 3.46 7.28
C LEU A 112 6.79 3.26 7.50
N ILE A 113 6.42 2.57 8.58
CA ILE A 113 5.02 2.40 8.99
C ILE A 113 4.85 3.07 10.35
N ILE A 114 3.83 3.92 10.45
CA ILE A 114 3.37 4.51 11.70
C ILE A 114 2.00 3.88 11.98
N THR A 115 1.88 3.21 13.12
CA THR A 115 0.61 2.68 13.57
C THR A 115 0.50 2.62 15.09
N HIS A 116 -0.74 2.65 15.59
CA HIS A 116 -1.11 2.29 16.95
C HIS A 116 -1.72 0.87 17.05
N ASP A 117 -1.81 0.14 15.94
CA ASP A 117 -2.34 -1.23 15.88
C ASP A 117 -1.24 -2.26 16.17
N GLU A 118 -1.28 -2.84 17.38
CA GLU A 118 -0.29 -3.82 17.82
C GLU A 118 -0.43 -5.16 17.11
N GLU A 119 -1.66 -5.61 16.77
CA GLU A 119 -1.87 -6.85 15.99
C GLU A 119 -1.24 -6.70 14.60
N PHE A 120 -1.34 -5.52 13.98
CA PHE A 120 -0.68 -5.25 12.71
C PHE A 120 0.85 -5.35 12.82
N VAL A 121 1.45 -4.81 13.89
CA VAL A 121 2.91 -4.90 14.14
C VAL A 121 3.35 -6.35 14.36
N GLU A 122 2.57 -7.16 15.09
CA GLU A 122 2.84 -8.59 15.28
C GLU A 122 2.92 -9.35 13.96
N LEU A 123 2.07 -9.03 12.99
CA LEU A 123 2.07 -9.70 11.69
C LEU A 123 3.42 -9.54 10.96
N PHE A 124 4.07 -8.38 11.07
CA PHE A 124 5.43 -8.17 10.53
C PHE A 124 6.49 -8.93 11.33
N GLY A 125 6.33 -9.00 12.65
CA GLY A 125 7.21 -9.80 13.52
C GLY A 125 7.15 -11.29 13.20
N ARG A 126 5.96 -11.85 13.04
CA ARG A 126 5.74 -13.26 12.68
C ARG A 126 6.30 -13.60 11.29
N ALA A 127 6.34 -12.63 10.38
CA ALA A 127 6.96 -12.76 9.07
C ALA A 127 8.50 -12.66 9.11
N ASN A 128 9.13 -12.47 10.28
CA ASN A 128 10.57 -12.26 10.46
C ASN A 128 11.15 -11.12 9.59
N LEU A 129 10.34 -10.09 9.34
CA LEU A 129 10.76 -8.93 8.55
C LEU A 129 11.36 -7.80 9.40
N ILE A 130 11.04 -7.76 10.69
CA ILE A 130 11.49 -6.74 11.63
C ILE A 130 11.98 -7.39 12.93
N ASP A 131 13.12 -6.92 13.44
CA ASP A 131 13.66 -7.33 14.74
C ASP A 131 13.29 -6.34 15.85
N ASP A 132 13.19 -5.06 15.48
CA ASP A 132 12.99 -3.93 16.37
C ASP A 132 11.91 -2.98 15.84
N PHE A 133 11.26 -2.26 16.76
CA PHE A 133 10.37 -1.16 16.43
C PHE A 133 10.60 0.04 17.36
N TYR A 134 10.09 1.19 16.97
CA TYR A 134 10.14 2.42 17.77
C TYR A 134 8.75 2.75 18.29
N ARG A 135 8.62 2.93 19.61
CA ARG A 135 7.40 3.42 20.25
C ARG A 135 7.58 4.89 20.63
N VAL A 136 6.62 5.71 20.23
CA VAL A 136 6.55 7.12 20.61
C VAL A 136 5.58 7.26 21.78
N SER A 137 6.02 7.88 22.87
CA SER A 137 5.20 8.11 24.07
C SER A 137 5.37 9.52 24.60
N LYS A 138 4.55 9.92 25.57
CA LYS A 138 4.68 11.18 26.31
C LYS A 138 5.35 10.91 27.65
N ASP A 139 6.31 11.74 28.03
CA ASP A 139 6.90 11.70 29.37
C ASP A 139 6.02 12.42 30.41
N HIS A 140 6.46 12.41 31.67
CA HIS A 140 5.77 13.06 32.78
C HIS A 140 5.63 14.59 32.64
N MET A 141 6.41 15.21 31.74
CA MET A 141 6.35 16.64 31.43
C MET A 141 5.55 16.93 30.15
N GLY A 142 5.02 15.90 29.47
CA GLY A 142 4.26 16.02 28.23
C GLY A 142 5.12 16.14 26.95
N TYR A 143 6.44 15.96 27.04
CA TYR A 143 7.31 15.92 25.87
C TYR A 143 7.25 14.56 25.19
N SER A 144 7.37 14.56 23.85
CA SER A 144 7.43 13.31 23.08
C SER A 144 8.79 12.65 23.30
N LYS A 145 8.77 11.36 23.63
CA LYS A 145 9.94 10.49 23.78
C LYS A 145 9.82 9.33 22.81
N VAL A 146 10.95 8.97 22.19
CA VAL A 146 11.05 7.79 21.31
C VAL A 146 11.91 6.76 22.02
N SER A 147 11.41 5.53 22.09
CA SER A 147 12.11 4.38 22.68
C SER A 147 12.10 3.21 21.71
N LYS A 148 13.22 2.50 21.60
CA LYS A 148 13.37 1.32 20.74
C LYS A 148 13.08 0.04 21.55
N TYR A 149 12.32 -0.88 20.98
CA TYR A 149 11.93 -2.16 21.58
C TYR A 149 12.18 -3.30 20.60
N ARG A 150 12.41 -4.51 21.12
CA ARG A 150 12.46 -5.72 20.27
C ARG A 150 11.06 -6.21 20.02
N ILE A 151 10.82 -6.77 18.84
CA ILE A 151 9.51 -7.31 18.46
C ILE A 151 9.03 -8.44 19.40
N GLN A 152 9.98 -9.16 19.99
CA GLN A 152 9.73 -10.23 20.98
C GLN A 152 9.13 -9.70 22.29
N ASP A 153 9.30 -8.41 22.58
CA ASP A 153 8.82 -7.78 23.82
C ASP A 153 7.39 -7.24 23.69
N LEU A 154 6.76 -7.37 22.50
CA LEU A 154 5.43 -6.80 22.22
C LEU A 154 4.34 -7.44 23.09
N ASP A 155 4.39 -8.76 23.30
CA ASP A 155 3.44 -9.53 24.13
C ASP A 155 3.71 -9.46 25.65
N ALA A 156 4.79 -8.80 26.07
CA ALA A 156 5.25 -8.84 27.46
C ALA A 156 4.52 -7.89 28.41
N HIS A 157 3.46 -7.19 27.96
CA HIS A 157 2.75 -6.16 28.73
C HIS A 157 1.24 -6.32 28.65
#